data_AF-A0AB73LPQ0-F1
#
_entry.id   AF-A0AB73LPQ0-F1
#
_cell.length_a   1.000
_cell.length_b   1.000
_cell.length_c   1.000
_cell.angle_alpha   90.00
_cell.angle_beta   90.00
_cell.angle_gamma   90.00
#
_symmetry.space_group_name_H-M   'P 1'
#
loop_
_entity.id
_entity.type
_entity.pdbx_description
1 polymer ?
#
loop_
_entity_poly.entity_id
_entity_poly.type
_entity_poly.pdbx_seq_one_letter_code
_entity_poly.pdbx_strand_id
1 'polypeptide(L)'
;MAELKLSLSNPGMSDLHKVGLGGLYMTLKSLDLKKKKIPGLEYSFNKREVVLNFDDKKLGKALAELIKYSFKIDKTGFFHFPALELNGTQPIENKLISHDALIKSFFQHGSHRAKEDIQLNLSKETKRPYIIKKFPKLLSYISQKSIKKLKLFDSKKNRLKEKIEIIGWMYLGGSEKHAGLNNTKLTERLETAFPLLFASIGCIYLSVKIFNPHLKNKTKACIVIPTVNDLTLFALNRARIAQYRELEITVAGLAEASLFTSQKFYLNQNSHINKNLYTTVISFGDTKWNTQQKSKTSIRKYKINDERATHNYSIITKILKPRYQIVKEEKDKKGKIKSPKHSYISIPISKELFCDNLTSGKPFYTDFYKLVVPIRDKSGKLIYRIKFEQKELNEMIEKINFDYEGEKIFIKACHTAWKHRLGKLGSDSKKPGAGLFTKLVERDFERLRVSLSKSKNLESFRQTITDFWSRSRSIPELRDGWEKVMVLLEPENWKRGRDLALLALVSYKPKNEKEETALKKLEFDDTKGEEDE
;
A
#
# COMPACT_ATOMS: atom_id res chain seq x y z
N MET A 1 24.20 -3.75 39.23
CA MET A 1 23.47 -4.16 38.01
C MET A 1 22.89 -2.92 37.40
N ALA A 2 23.09 -2.70 36.10
CA ALA A 2 22.49 -1.59 35.37
C ALA A 2 21.12 -2.02 34.82
N GLU A 3 20.07 -1.31 35.20
CA GLU A 3 18.70 -1.58 34.76
C GLU A 3 18.28 -0.56 33.69
N LEU A 4 17.57 -1.02 32.67
CA LEU A 4 16.88 -0.18 31.70
C LEU A 4 15.41 -0.60 31.59
N LYS A 5 14.52 0.24 32.13
CA LYS A 5 13.07 0.03 32.11
C LYS A 5 12.40 0.83 30.98
N LEU A 6 11.73 0.12 30.07
CA LEU A 6 11.11 0.66 28.87
C LEU A 6 9.60 0.37 28.90
N SER A 7 8.77 1.40 28.89
CA SER A 7 7.31 1.25 29.00
C SER A 7 6.58 1.97 27.88
N LEU A 8 5.47 1.39 27.40
CA LEU A 8 4.57 2.05 26.44
C LEU A 8 3.98 3.36 26.98
N SER A 9 3.95 3.53 28.31
CA SER A 9 3.46 4.73 29.00
C SER A 9 4.56 5.71 29.43
N ASN A 10 5.82 5.47 29.07
CA ASN A 10 6.89 6.43 29.38
C ASN A 10 6.57 7.81 28.75
N PRO A 11 6.74 8.92 29.49
CA PRO A 11 6.55 10.26 28.94
C PRO A 11 7.43 10.47 27.70
N GLY A 12 6.87 11.03 26.63
CA GLY A 12 7.59 11.27 25.37
C GLY A 12 7.50 10.13 24.33
N MET A 13 6.87 8.99 24.66
CA MET A 13 6.70 7.89 23.71
C MET A 13 5.71 8.22 22.57
N SER A 14 6.26 8.64 21.42
CA SER A 14 5.49 8.72 20.16
C SER A 14 5.17 7.33 19.59
N ASP A 15 4.33 7.25 18.56
CA ASP A 15 3.97 5.97 17.93
C ASP A 15 5.20 5.21 17.39
N LEU A 16 6.19 5.93 16.85
CA LEU A 16 7.42 5.33 16.36
C LEU A 16 8.24 4.69 17.49
N HIS A 17 8.29 5.34 18.65
CA HIS A 17 8.94 4.79 19.85
C HIS A 17 8.27 3.51 20.30
N LYS A 18 6.94 3.49 20.36
CA LYS A 18 6.15 2.33 20.79
C LYS A 18 6.31 1.15 19.83
N VAL A 19 6.33 1.41 18.53
CA VAL A 19 6.66 0.40 17.51
C VAL A 19 8.11 -0.10 17.66
N GLY A 20 9.04 0.79 17.99
CA GLY A 20 10.42 0.42 18.31
C GLY A 20 10.53 -0.49 19.54
N LEU A 21 9.81 -0.17 20.61
CA LEU A 21 9.72 -1.03 21.80
C LEU A 21 9.14 -2.40 21.44
N GLY A 22 8.14 -2.45 20.55
CA GLY A 22 7.63 -3.67 19.96
C GLY A 22 8.70 -4.47 19.19
N GLY A 23 9.55 -3.80 18.42
CA GLY A 23 10.69 -4.43 17.74
C GLY A 23 11.73 -5.03 18.70
N LEU A 24 12.04 -4.35 19.81
CA LEU A 24 12.88 -4.89 20.88
C LEU A 24 12.21 -6.11 21.53
N TYR A 25 10.93 -6.01 21.89
CA TYR A 25 10.16 -7.12 22.47
C TYR A 25 10.20 -8.37 21.58
N MET A 26 10.00 -8.21 20.27
CA MET A 26 10.11 -9.31 19.30
C MET A 26 11.52 -9.89 19.21
N THR A 27 12.54 -9.05 19.38
CA THR A 27 13.95 -9.48 19.38
C THR A 27 14.26 -10.37 20.58
N LEU A 28 13.79 -9.98 21.78
CA LEU A 28 13.94 -10.79 23.00
C LEU A 28 13.19 -12.11 22.89
N LYS A 29 11.94 -12.10 22.39
CA LYS A 29 11.21 -13.34 22.06
C LYS A 29 11.96 -14.26 21.10
N SER A 30 12.70 -13.68 20.14
CA SER A 30 13.50 -14.46 19.20
C SER A 30 14.69 -15.13 19.88
N LEU A 31 15.29 -14.50 20.90
CA LEU A 31 16.33 -15.13 21.74
C LEU A 31 15.76 -16.32 22.51
N ASP A 32 14.59 -16.15 23.14
CA ASP A 32 13.90 -17.23 23.86
C ASP A 32 13.59 -18.41 22.94
N LEU A 33 12.98 -18.14 21.77
CA LEU A 33 12.60 -19.16 20.80
C LEU A 33 13.82 -19.93 20.26
N LYS A 34 14.94 -19.25 20.05
CA LYS A 34 16.20 -19.88 19.60
C LYS A 34 17.04 -20.44 20.75
N LYS A 35 16.54 -20.40 21.99
CA LYS A 35 17.25 -20.78 23.23
C LYS A 35 18.64 -20.14 23.34
N LYS A 36 18.78 -18.92 22.81
CA LYS A 36 20.06 -18.21 22.77
C LYS A 36 20.14 -17.25 23.95
N LYS A 37 21.15 -17.43 24.81
CA LYS A 37 21.45 -16.51 25.91
C LYS A 37 22.54 -15.52 25.50
N ILE A 38 22.44 -14.30 26.03
CA ILE A 38 23.49 -13.27 25.93
C ILE A 38 24.12 -13.16 27.32
N PRO A 39 25.40 -13.51 27.49
CA PRO A 39 26.06 -13.43 28.80
C PRO A 39 26.02 -12.02 29.39
N GLY A 40 25.55 -11.91 30.63
CA GLY A 40 25.43 -10.63 31.33
C GLY A 40 24.21 -9.79 30.96
N LEU A 41 23.25 -10.37 30.23
CA LEU A 41 21.92 -9.80 29.99
C LEU A 41 20.84 -10.74 30.53
N GLU A 42 20.04 -10.22 31.44
CA GLU A 42 18.77 -10.77 31.85
C GLU A 42 17.65 -9.82 31.44
N TYR A 43 16.47 -10.35 31.14
CA TYR A 43 15.35 -9.51 30.77
C TYR A 43 14.03 -10.12 31.23
N SER A 44 13.07 -9.24 31.46
CA SER A 44 11.67 -9.58 31.64
C SER A 44 10.82 -8.65 30.78
N PHE A 45 9.67 -9.13 30.34
CA PHE A 45 8.75 -8.31 29.57
C PHE A 45 7.31 -8.77 29.78
N ASN A 46 6.38 -7.82 29.71
CA ASN A 46 4.96 -8.06 29.79
C ASN A 46 4.24 -7.33 28.64
N LYS A 47 2.90 -7.19 28.74
CA LYS A 47 2.09 -6.54 27.70
C LYS A 47 2.44 -5.07 27.47
N ARG A 48 3.07 -4.38 28.42
CA ARG A 48 3.32 -2.93 28.35
C ARG A 48 4.78 -2.54 28.54
N GLU A 49 5.60 -3.40 29.12
CA GLU A 49 6.95 -3.05 29.56
C GLU A 49 7.98 -4.10 29.17
N VAL A 50 9.22 -3.64 28.97
CA VAL A 50 10.44 -4.43 28.83
C VAL A 50 11.44 -3.92 29.85
N VAL A 51 12.02 -4.80 30.65
CA VAL A 51 13.09 -4.49 31.59
C VAL A 51 14.33 -5.28 31.18
N LEU A 52 15.45 -4.57 30.98
CA LEU A 52 16.75 -5.16 30.70
C LEU A 52 17.66 -4.97 31.90
N ASN A 53 18.19 -6.06 32.42
CA ASN A 53 19.14 -6.09 33.53
C ASN A 53 20.50 -6.53 33.03
N PHE A 54 21.49 -5.67 33.22
CA PHE A 54 22.85 -5.93 32.78
C PHE A 54 23.76 -6.17 33.98
N ASP A 55 24.59 -7.21 33.89
CA ASP A 55 25.74 -7.39 34.78
C ASP A 55 26.71 -6.23 34.53
N ASP A 56 27.03 -5.46 35.57
CA ASP A 56 27.91 -4.31 35.48
C ASP A 56 29.26 -4.70 34.85
N LYS A 57 29.80 -5.87 35.19
CA LYS A 57 31.09 -6.33 34.65
C LYS A 57 31.04 -6.66 33.16
N LYS A 58 29.85 -6.85 32.59
CA LYS A 58 29.63 -7.29 31.20
C LYS A 58 28.74 -6.35 30.40
N LEU A 59 28.28 -5.23 30.97
CA LEU A 59 27.31 -4.30 30.38
C LEU A 59 27.62 -3.97 28.90
N GLY A 60 28.83 -3.48 28.62
CA GLY A 60 29.22 -3.13 27.24
C GLY A 60 29.22 -4.30 26.27
N LYS A 61 29.63 -5.50 26.72
CA LYS A 61 29.65 -6.74 25.90
C LYS A 61 28.22 -7.25 25.66
N ALA A 62 27.40 -7.31 26.71
CA ALA A 62 26.01 -7.73 26.63
C ALA A 62 25.20 -6.84 25.67
N LEU A 63 25.40 -5.51 25.76
CA LEU A 63 24.78 -4.56 24.84
C LEU A 63 25.23 -4.79 23.38
N ALA A 64 26.54 -5.02 23.16
CA ALA A 64 27.10 -5.30 21.84
C ALA A 64 26.54 -6.58 21.22
N GLU A 65 26.39 -7.62 22.02
CA GLU A 65 25.80 -8.87 21.57
C GLU A 65 24.30 -8.73 21.26
N LEU A 66 23.55 -7.96 22.05
CA LEU A 66 22.15 -7.67 21.75
C LEU A 66 22.01 -6.95 20.41
N ILE A 67 22.78 -5.88 20.18
CA ILE A 67 22.77 -5.14 18.91
C ILE A 67 23.22 -6.05 17.75
N LYS A 68 24.29 -6.82 17.92
CA LYS A 68 24.78 -7.77 16.90
C LYS A 68 23.76 -8.85 16.56
N TYR A 69 23.00 -9.31 17.56
CA TYR A 69 21.93 -10.26 17.36
C TYR A 69 20.74 -9.64 16.61
N SER A 70 20.38 -8.42 16.96
CA SER A 70 19.20 -7.71 16.43
C SER A 70 19.38 -7.32 14.97
N PHE A 71 20.57 -6.83 14.62
CA PHE A 71 20.87 -6.18 13.34
C PHE A 71 21.87 -7.01 12.52
N LYS A 72 21.37 -8.01 11.79
CA LYS A 72 22.19 -8.87 10.93
C LYS A 72 22.05 -8.51 9.45
N ILE A 73 22.93 -9.11 8.66
CA ILE A 73 22.85 -9.19 7.20
C ILE A 73 22.92 -10.68 6.87
N ASP A 74 22.05 -11.16 5.98
CA ASP A 74 22.13 -12.56 5.54
C ASP A 74 23.20 -12.77 4.47
N LYS A 75 23.45 -14.03 4.09
CA LYS A 75 24.50 -14.39 3.13
C LYS A 75 24.30 -13.75 1.75
N THR A 76 23.05 -13.43 1.39
CA THR A 76 22.71 -12.80 0.10
C THR A 76 22.84 -11.28 0.16
N GLY A 77 22.94 -10.69 1.35
CA GLY A 77 23.06 -9.25 1.54
C GLY A 77 21.77 -8.53 1.92
N PHE A 78 20.70 -9.26 2.29
CA PHE A 78 19.49 -8.63 2.81
C PHE A 78 19.68 -8.17 4.25
N PHE A 79 18.85 -7.21 4.67
CA PHE A 79 18.68 -6.98 6.11
C PHE A 79 18.11 -8.25 6.73
N HIS A 80 18.72 -8.71 7.82
CA HIS A 80 18.25 -9.87 8.55
C HIS A 80 17.93 -9.50 9.98
N PHE A 81 16.64 -9.57 10.32
CA PHE A 81 16.13 -9.32 11.66
C PHE A 81 15.56 -10.62 12.22
N PRO A 82 16.26 -11.30 13.15
CA PRO A 82 15.73 -12.53 13.76
C PRO A 82 14.35 -12.36 14.41
N ALA A 83 14.02 -11.13 14.83
CA ALA A 83 12.71 -10.75 15.35
C ALA A 83 11.56 -10.96 14.35
N LEU A 84 11.81 -10.92 13.04
CA LEU A 84 10.79 -11.14 12.02
C LEU A 84 10.55 -12.63 11.70
N GLU A 85 11.35 -13.52 12.30
CA GLU A 85 11.28 -14.98 12.06
C GLU A 85 10.58 -15.74 13.20
N LEU A 86 9.82 -15.05 14.06
CA LEU A 86 9.11 -15.71 15.18
C LEU A 86 8.13 -16.80 14.69
N ASN A 87 7.59 -16.65 13.48
CA ASN A 87 6.65 -17.60 12.87
C ASN A 87 7.28 -18.37 11.69
N GLY A 88 8.62 -18.48 11.65
CA GLY A 88 9.36 -19.14 10.58
C GLY A 88 10.11 -18.17 9.67
N THR A 89 10.85 -18.72 8.70
CA THR A 89 11.69 -17.94 7.79
C THR A 89 10.85 -16.96 6.97
N GLN A 90 11.21 -15.67 7.03
CA GLN A 90 10.55 -14.62 6.24
C GLN A 90 10.64 -14.95 4.74
N PRO A 91 9.51 -14.95 3.99
CA PRO A 91 9.52 -15.15 2.54
C PRO A 91 10.43 -14.14 1.84
N ILE A 92 11.10 -14.59 0.78
CA ILE A 92 12.11 -13.79 0.07
C ILE A 92 11.52 -12.51 -0.53
N GLU A 93 10.27 -12.56 -0.98
CA GLU A 93 9.58 -11.41 -1.55
C GLU A 93 9.29 -10.33 -0.48
N ASN A 94 8.96 -10.76 0.75
CA ASN A 94 8.76 -9.85 1.88
C ASN A 94 10.08 -9.25 2.37
N LYS A 95 11.15 -10.07 2.41
CA LYS A 95 12.51 -9.58 2.68
C LYS A 95 12.91 -8.50 1.69
N LEU A 96 12.61 -8.70 0.41
CA LEU A 96 12.92 -7.74 -0.65
C LEU A 96 12.15 -6.43 -0.51
N ILE A 97 10.83 -6.48 -0.29
CA ILE A 97 10.01 -5.29 -0.04
C ILE A 97 10.52 -4.53 1.20
N SER A 98 10.79 -5.25 2.29
CA SER A 98 11.33 -4.66 3.51
C SER A 98 12.70 -4.02 3.26
N HIS A 99 13.59 -4.71 2.54
CA HIS A 99 14.94 -4.23 2.24
C HIS A 99 14.94 -2.95 1.40
N ASP A 100 14.15 -2.92 0.34
CA ASP A 100 14.00 -1.74 -0.50
C ASP A 100 13.43 -0.55 0.29
N ALA A 101 12.39 -0.78 1.11
CA ALA A 101 11.80 0.26 1.94
C ALA A 101 12.79 0.79 3.00
N LEU A 102 13.57 -0.08 3.64
CA LEU A 102 14.60 0.29 4.62
C LEU A 102 15.72 1.14 3.99
N ILE A 103 16.19 0.77 2.80
CA ILE A 103 17.18 1.55 2.05
C ILE A 103 16.62 2.92 1.67
N LYS A 104 15.34 3.02 1.31
CA LYS A 104 14.72 4.29 0.92
C LYS A 104 14.25 5.16 2.08
N SER A 105 14.41 4.71 3.33
CA SER A 105 13.93 5.41 4.53
C SER A 105 14.99 5.52 5.62
N PHE A 106 15.02 4.59 6.59
CA PHE A 106 15.94 4.56 7.72
C PHE A 106 17.41 4.68 7.28
N PHE A 107 17.76 3.99 6.19
CA PHE A 107 19.16 3.86 5.74
C PHE A 107 19.42 4.55 4.41
N GLN A 108 18.70 5.63 4.08
CA GLN A 108 18.81 6.31 2.79
C GLN A 108 20.16 6.95 2.48
N HIS A 109 20.83 7.51 3.49
CA HIS A 109 22.11 8.17 3.28
C HIS A 109 23.21 7.14 3.01
N GLY A 110 24.11 7.42 2.06
CA GLY A 110 25.22 6.52 1.72
C GLY A 110 26.10 6.20 2.93
N SER A 111 26.37 7.17 3.81
CA SER A 111 27.14 6.92 5.04
C SER A 111 26.47 5.97 6.05
N HIS A 112 25.16 5.70 5.90
CA HIS A 112 24.43 4.79 6.79
C HIS A 112 24.63 3.32 6.41
N ARG A 113 25.17 3.02 5.21
CA ARG A 113 25.33 1.65 4.71
C ARG A 113 26.49 1.51 3.74
N ALA A 114 27.20 0.38 3.81
CA ALA A 114 28.08 -0.06 2.73
C ALA A 114 27.32 -1.08 1.87
N LYS A 115 27.34 -0.91 0.54
CA LYS A 115 26.67 -1.79 -0.40
C LYS A 115 27.48 -2.02 -1.67
N GLU A 116 27.19 -3.12 -2.34
CA GLU A 116 27.59 -3.41 -3.72
C GLU A 116 26.33 -3.72 -4.54
N ASP A 117 26.27 -3.26 -5.79
CA ASP A 117 25.13 -3.56 -6.66
C ASP A 117 25.43 -4.82 -7.46
N ILE A 118 24.60 -5.86 -7.29
CA ILE A 118 24.73 -7.14 -7.98
C ILE A 118 23.47 -7.46 -8.77
N GLN A 119 23.59 -8.36 -9.75
CA GLN A 119 22.43 -9.01 -10.32
C GLN A 119 21.98 -10.14 -9.40
N LEU A 120 20.72 -10.11 -8.96
CA LEU A 120 20.13 -11.15 -8.12
C LEU A 120 19.04 -11.89 -8.90
N ASN A 121 19.16 -13.21 -9.01
CA ASN A 121 18.15 -14.06 -9.64
C ASN A 121 17.43 -14.86 -8.55
N LEU A 122 16.14 -14.57 -8.36
CA LEU A 122 15.25 -15.22 -7.39
C LEU A 122 14.27 -16.21 -8.04
N SER A 123 14.54 -16.61 -9.28
CA SER A 123 13.62 -17.46 -10.05
C SER A 123 13.61 -18.93 -9.57
N LYS A 124 14.56 -19.34 -8.71
CA LYS A 124 14.56 -20.68 -8.09
C LYS A 124 13.76 -20.70 -6.78
N GLU A 125 13.73 -19.55 -6.10
CA GLU A 125 13.06 -19.33 -4.82
C GLU A 125 11.61 -18.90 -5.00
N THR A 126 11.27 -18.39 -6.18
CA THR A 126 9.92 -17.95 -6.55
C THR A 126 9.38 -18.79 -7.71
N LYS A 127 8.06 -18.98 -7.78
CA LYS A 127 7.41 -19.72 -8.89
C LYS A 127 7.35 -18.91 -10.21
N ARG A 128 8.12 -17.82 -10.34
CA ARG A 128 8.01 -16.85 -11.43
C ARG A 128 9.40 -16.37 -11.87
N PRO A 129 9.57 -15.90 -13.12
CA PRO A 129 10.82 -15.25 -13.52
C PRO A 129 11.01 -13.97 -12.71
N TYR A 130 12.03 -13.95 -11.87
CA TYR A 130 12.29 -12.82 -10.98
C TYR A 130 13.77 -12.50 -10.88
N ILE A 131 14.20 -11.58 -11.74
CA ILE A 131 15.59 -11.14 -11.86
C ILE A 131 15.65 -9.65 -11.55
N ILE A 132 16.52 -9.28 -10.61
CA ILE A 132 16.79 -7.91 -10.20
C ILE A 132 18.18 -7.54 -10.71
N LYS A 133 18.24 -6.63 -11.68
CA LYS A 133 19.52 -6.27 -12.34
C LYS A 133 20.49 -5.52 -11.42
N LYS A 134 19.97 -4.67 -10.53
CA LYS A 134 20.75 -3.83 -9.61
C LYS A 134 20.24 -3.98 -8.18
N PHE A 135 20.45 -5.16 -7.61
CA PHE A 135 20.13 -5.43 -6.22
C PHE A 135 21.23 -4.85 -5.30
N PRO A 136 20.88 -3.97 -4.33
CA PRO A 136 21.85 -3.36 -3.42
C PRO A 136 22.23 -4.31 -2.27
N LYS A 137 23.16 -5.23 -2.52
CA LYS A 137 23.68 -6.18 -1.52
C LYS A 137 24.43 -5.43 -0.42
N LEU A 138 23.99 -5.59 0.83
CA LEU A 138 24.59 -4.90 1.98
C LEU A 138 25.84 -5.61 2.48
N LEU A 139 26.83 -4.81 2.86
CA LEU A 139 28.05 -5.25 3.53
C LEU A 139 28.06 -4.84 5.01
N SER A 140 27.51 -3.66 5.33
CA SER A 140 27.29 -3.20 6.70
C SER A 140 26.27 -2.07 6.75
N TYR A 141 25.69 -1.81 7.93
CA TYR A 141 24.86 -0.63 8.16
C TYR A 141 24.98 -0.06 9.59
N ILE A 142 24.60 1.20 9.75
CA ILE A 142 24.93 2.01 10.93
C ILE A 142 24.36 1.48 12.25
N SER A 143 23.20 0.82 12.26
CA SER A 143 22.60 0.25 13.48
C SER A 143 23.49 -0.83 14.12
N GLN A 144 24.32 -1.53 13.33
CA GLN A 144 25.29 -2.50 13.82
C GLN A 144 26.42 -1.84 14.64
N LYS A 145 26.64 -0.53 14.46
CA LYS A 145 27.66 0.29 15.13
C LYS A 145 27.03 1.28 16.13
N SER A 146 25.76 1.09 16.47
CA SER A 146 24.96 2.01 17.30
C SER A 146 25.59 2.32 18.66
N ILE A 147 26.19 1.34 19.34
CA ILE A 147 26.85 1.55 20.64
C ILE A 147 27.94 2.61 20.55
N LYS A 148 28.86 2.48 19.59
CA LYS A 148 29.96 3.43 19.40
C LYS A 148 29.46 4.78 18.90
N LYS A 149 28.49 4.78 17.98
CA LYS A 149 27.96 6.01 17.35
C LYS A 149 27.12 6.85 18.31
N LEU A 150 26.32 6.21 19.16
CA LEU A 150 25.40 6.88 20.08
C LEU A 150 25.96 7.03 21.50
N LYS A 151 27.11 6.40 21.78
CA LYS A 151 27.73 6.39 23.10
C LYS A 151 26.72 5.93 24.18
N LEU A 152 26.03 4.83 23.91
CA LEU A 152 25.00 4.26 24.80
C LEU A 152 25.55 3.89 26.19
N PHE A 153 26.85 3.62 26.23
CA PHE A 153 27.60 3.16 27.39
C PHE A 153 28.82 4.06 27.63
N ASP A 154 29.00 4.50 28.87
CA ASP A 154 30.22 5.17 29.33
C ASP A 154 31.18 4.12 29.88
N SER A 155 32.23 3.81 29.10
CA SER A 155 33.22 2.80 29.48
C SER A 155 34.08 3.19 30.69
N LYS A 156 34.20 4.49 31.00
CA LYS A 156 34.98 4.96 32.15
C LYS A 156 34.19 4.83 33.44
N LYS A 157 32.89 5.12 33.38
CA LYS A 157 31.98 5.06 34.55
C LYS A 157 31.20 3.74 34.65
N ASN A 158 31.42 2.83 33.70
CA ASN A 158 30.74 1.55 33.58
C ASN A 158 29.22 1.64 33.75
N ARG A 159 28.60 2.65 33.14
CA ARG A 159 27.16 2.93 33.29
C ARG A 159 26.49 3.27 31.97
N LEU A 160 25.19 3.05 31.92
CA LEU A 160 24.35 3.52 30.82
C LEU A 160 24.28 5.06 30.83
N LYS A 161 24.22 5.65 29.64
CA LYS A 161 24.10 7.11 29.49
C LYS A 161 22.64 7.52 29.69
N GLU A 162 22.39 8.55 30.50
CA GLU A 162 21.02 9.02 30.80
C GLU A 162 20.30 9.62 29.58
N LYS A 163 21.04 10.29 28.68
CA LYS A 163 20.47 10.94 27.48
C LYS A 163 21.31 10.68 26.23
N ILE A 164 20.62 10.49 25.10
CA ILE A 164 21.22 10.22 23.80
C ILE A 164 20.72 11.24 22.77
N GLU A 165 21.62 11.62 21.86
CA GLU A 165 21.26 12.42 20.68
C GLU A 165 20.43 11.57 19.71
N ILE A 166 19.24 12.04 19.38
CA ILE A 166 18.39 11.43 18.36
C ILE A 166 18.93 11.82 16.99
N ILE A 167 19.37 10.83 16.24
CA ILE A 167 19.94 11.01 14.90
C ILE A 167 18.98 10.51 13.82
N GLY A 168 19.11 11.07 12.60
CA GLY A 168 18.09 10.94 11.55
C GLY A 168 17.74 9.51 11.10
N TRP A 169 18.63 8.52 11.27
CA TRP A 169 18.31 7.12 10.98
C TRP A 169 17.53 6.41 12.09
N MET A 170 17.41 6.98 13.29
CA MET A 170 16.57 6.45 14.37
C MET A 170 15.13 6.96 14.28
N TYR A 171 14.97 8.23 13.90
CA TYR A 171 13.68 8.90 13.87
C TYR A 171 13.32 9.32 12.45
N LEU A 172 12.36 8.61 11.85
CA LEU A 172 11.95 8.80 10.45
C LEU A 172 11.50 10.25 10.18
N GLY A 173 12.30 10.97 9.39
CA GLY A 173 12.03 12.36 9.03
C GLY A 173 12.26 13.37 10.15
N GLY A 174 13.06 13.00 11.17
CA GLY A 174 13.68 13.95 12.07
C GLY A 174 14.84 14.65 11.38
N SER A 175 14.91 15.97 11.49
CA SER A 175 15.98 16.80 10.96
C SER A 175 16.50 17.74 12.04
N GLU A 176 17.81 17.94 12.09
CA GLU A 176 18.40 19.03 12.88
C GLU A 176 18.09 20.36 12.20
N LYS A 177 17.57 21.36 12.94
CA LYS A 177 17.24 22.68 12.36
C LYS A 177 18.47 23.40 11.81
N HIS A 178 19.64 23.23 12.44
CA HIS A 178 20.89 23.85 12.01
C HIS A 178 22.07 22.90 12.20
N ALA A 179 22.51 22.23 11.12
CA ALA A 179 23.56 21.20 11.12
C ALA A 179 24.98 21.68 11.54
N GLY A 180 25.13 22.92 12.00
CA GLY A 180 26.38 23.50 12.52
C GLY A 180 26.28 24.09 13.94
N LEU A 181 25.09 24.08 14.57
CA LEU A 181 24.90 24.59 15.94
C LEU A 181 24.60 23.42 16.89
N ASN A 182 25.54 23.12 17.80
CA ASN A 182 25.47 22.00 18.74
C ASN A 182 24.20 22.02 19.62
N ASN A 183 23.59 23.19 19.85
CA ASN A 183 22.40 23.36 20.71
C ASN A 183 21.07 22.99 20.04
N THR A 184 21.07 22.54 18.78
CA THR A 184 19.83 22.26 18.03
C THR A 184 19.55 20.76 17.86
N LYS A 185 20.41 19.90 18.42
CA LYS A 185 20.26 18.46 18.36
C LYS A 185 19.18 17.99 19.32
N LEU A 186 18.24 17.20 18.82
CA LEU A 186 17.22 16.57 19.64
C LEU A 186 17.89 15.56 20.57
N THR A 187 17.67 15.68 21.87
CA THR A 187 18.15 14.71 22.86
C THR A 187 16.97 14.14 23.63
N GLU A 188 17.04 12.85 23.91
CA GLU A 188 16.01 12.13 24.63
C GLU A 188 16.64 11.28 25.72
N ARG A 189 15.83 10.91 26.73
CA ARG A 189 16.28 9.98 27.75
C ARG A 189 16.50 8.60 27.14
N LEU A 190 17.40 7.81 27.73
CA LEU A 190 17.70 6.47 27.24
C LEU A 190 16.45 5.60 27.12
N GLU A 191 15.51 5.74 28.05
CA GLU A 191 14.29 4.95 28.12
C GLU A 191 13.32 5.20 26.96
N THR A 192 13.45 6.33 26.26
CA THR A 192 12.68 6.62 25.04
C THR A 192 13.53 6.45 23.80
N ALA A 193 14.78 6.92 23.81
CA ALA A 193 15.69 6.83 22.67
C ALA A 193 16.05 5.38 22.28
N PHE A 194 16.21 4.49 23.28
CA PHE A 194 16.62 3.10 23.03
C PHE A 194 15.61 2.31 22.17
N PRO A 195 14.29 2.38 22.43
CA PRO A 195 13.27 1.86 21.53
C PRO A 195 13.42 2.25 20.06
N LEU A 196 13.81 3.49 19.75
CA LEU A 196 13.93 3.95 18.35
C LEU A 196 14.98 3.17 17.55
N LEU A 197 16.00 2.59 18.20
CA LEU A 197 16.96 1.71 17.52
C LEU A 197 16.28 0.56 16.80
N PHE A 198 15.21 0.05 17.41
CA PHE A 198 14.44 -1.12 16.96
C PHE A 198 13.20 -0.73 16.14
N ALA A 199 12.98 0.56 15.87
CA ALA A 199 11.84 1.02 15.07
C ALA A 199 11.85 0.41 13.65
N SER A 200 13.03 0.23 13.06
CA SER A 200 13.19 -0.42 11.76
C SER A 200 12.76 -1.89 11.73
N ILE A 201 12.75 -2.55 12.89
CA ILE A 201 12.26 -3.93 13.06
C ILE A 201 10.74 -3.92 13.28
N GLY A 202 10.24 -3.02 14.13
CA GLY A 202 8.82 -2.95 14.47
C GLY A 202 7.92 -2.47 13.33
N CYS A 203 8.40 -1.53 12.50
CA CYS A 203 7.59 -0.99 11.40
C CYS A 203 7.20 -2.07 10.37
N ILE A 204 6.07 -1.87 9.71
CA ILE A 204 5.59 -2.72 8.61
C ILE A 204 5.93 -2.04 7.28
N TYR A 205 6.46 -2.82 6.33
CA TYR A 205 6.84 -2.35 5.00
C TYR A 205 5.91 -2.96 3.95
N LEU A 206 5.33 -2.11 3.11
CA LEU A 206 4.42 -2.52 2.04
C LEU A 206 4.92 -1.98 0.69
N SER A 207 4.70 -2.76 -0.37
CA SER A 207 4.89 -2.31 -1.74
C SER A 207 3.67 -1.51 -2.18
N VAL A 208 3.86 -0.33 -2.78
CA VAL A 208 2.74 0.48 -3.28
C VAL A 208 2.84 0.61 -4.78
N LYS A 209 1.77 0.22 -5.49
CA LYS A 209 1.63 0.41 -6.93
C LYS A 209 0.59 1.49 -7.19
N ILE A 210 1.07 2.72 -7.24
CA ILE A 210 0.26 3.91 -7.54
C ILE A 210 0.14 4.06 -9.05
N PHE A 211 -1.09 4.23 -9.54
CA PHE A 211 -1.34 4.45 -10.97
C PHE A 211 -1.26 5.93 -11.35
N ASN A 212 -1.51 6.84 -10.43
CA ASN A 212 -1.37 8.27 -10.69
C ASN A 212 0.11 8.64 -10.95
N PRO A 213 0.49 9.07 -12.18
CA PRO A 213 1.88 9.36 -12.52
C PRO A 213 2.52 10.45 -11.64
N HIS A 214 1.73 11.43 -11.21
CA HIS A 214 2.20 12.53 -10.36
C HIS A 214 2.56 12.07 -8.93
N LEU A 215 1.96 10.97 -8.48
CA LEU A 215 2.18 10.39 -7.15
C LEU A 215 3.16 9.21 -7.18
N LYS A 216 3.30 8.52 -8.33
CA LYS A 216 4.19 7.36 -8.51
C LYS A 216 5.65 7.66 -8.10
N ASN A 217 6.18 8.81 -8.49
CA ASN A 217 7.56 9.20 -8.13
C ASN A 217 7.70 9.68 -6.68
N LYS A 218 6.61 10.14 -6.08
CA LYS A 218 6.57 10.60 -4.68
C LYS A 218 6.44 9.44 -3.69
N THR A 219 6.12 8.22 -4.14
CA THR A 219 5.93 7.06 -3.27
C THR A 219 6.80 5.89 -3.74
N LYS A 220 8.06 5.89 -3.30
CA LYS A 220 9.05 4.84 -3.58
C LYS A 220 9.18 3.83 -2.43
N ALA A 221 8.75 4.19 -1.22
CA ALA A 221 8.64 3.30 -0.07
C ALA A 221 7.41 3.69 0.78
N CYS A 222 6.78 2.68 1.39
CA CYS A 222 5.65 2.85 2.29
C CYS A 222 5.89 2.12 3.61
N ILE A 223 5.78 2.87 4.69
CA ILE A 223 6.02 2.40 6.05
C ILE A 223 4.74 2.62 6.85
N VAL A 224 4.29 1.57 7.51
CA VAL A 224 3.13 1.62 8.40
C VAL A 224 3.60 1.50 9.85
N ILE A 225 3.17 2.46 10.65
CA ILE A 225 3.37 2.54 12.10
C ILE A 225 2.00 2.29 12.75
N PRO A 226 1.71 1.05 13.18
CA PRO A 226 0.48 0.76 13.91
C PRO A 226 0.56 1.34 15.34
N THR A 227 -0.57 1.74 15.91
CA THR A 227 -0.73 1.96 17.35
C THR A 227 -0.34 0.69 18.12
N VAL A 228 0.46 0.86 19.17
CA VAL A 228 0.87 -0.23 20.06
C VAL A 228 0.37 0.06 21.47
N ASN A 229 -0.56 -0.77 21.93
CA ASN A 229 -1.12 -0.74 23.28
C ASN A 229 -0.84 -2.03 24.07
N ASP A 230 -0.47 -3.11 23.37
CA ASP A 230 -0.09 -4.41 23.91
C ASP A 230 1.07 -4.98 23.08
N LEU A 231 2.24 -5.14 23.70
CA LEU A 231 3.47 -5.64 23.08
C LEU A 231 3.35 -7.11 22.66
N THR A 232 2.59 -7.92 23.40
CA THR A 232 2.38 -9.34 23.09
C THR A 232 1.56 -9.49 21.83
N LEU A 233 0.43 -8.78 21.74
CA LEU A 233 -0.44 -8.78 20.57
C LEU A 233 0.27 -8.14 19.36
N PHE A 234 1.00 -7.04 19.58
CA PHE A 234 1.80 -6.42 18.53
C PHE A 234 2.81 -7.41 17.94
N ALA A 235 3.57 -8.11 18.79
CA ALA A 235 4.58 -9.07 18.35
C ALA A 235 3.98 -10.21 17.52
N LEU A 236 2.85 -10.77 17.98
CA LEU A 236 2.10 -11.80 17.26
C LEU A 236 1.70 -11.31 15.85
N ASN A 237 1.08 -10.13 15.78
CA ASN A 237 0.54 -9.60 14.53
C ASN A 237 1.63 -9.17 13.55
N ARG A 238 2.70 -8.54 14.05
CA ARG A 238 3.84 -8.12 13.23
C ARG A 238 4.61 -9.31 12.70
N ALA A 239 4.80 -10.36 13.50
CA ALA A 239 5.42 -11.62 13.08
C ALA A 239 4.60 -12.32 11.99
N ARG A 240 3.26 -12.30 12.10
CA ARG A 240 2.40 -12.85 11.06
C ARG A 240 2.52 -12.10 9.73
N ILE A 241 2.48 -10.76 9.74
CA ILE A 241 2.65 -9.96 8.52
C ILE A 241 4.04 -10.18 7.89
N ALA A 242 5.06 -10.49 8.70
CA ALA A 242 6.38 -10.87 8.17
C ALA A 242 6.33 -12.15 7.33
N GLN A 243 5.32 -13.03 7.49
CA GLN A 243 5.18 -14.26 6.71
C GLN A 243 4.38 -14.10 5.42
N TYR A 244 3.87 -12.90 5.14
CA TYR A 244 3.07 -12.66 3.93
C TYR A 244 3.96 -12.58 2.68
N ARG A 245 3.44 -13.05 1.56
CA ARG A 245 4.11 -12.98 0.25
C ARG A 245 3.77 -11.68 -0.47
N GLU A 246 4.50 -11.39 -1.54
CA GLU A 246 4.42 -10.13 -2.29
C GLU A 246 3.00 -9.67 -2.64
N LEU A 247 2.14 -10.56 -3.15
CA LEU A 247 0.76 -10.23 -3.52
C LEU A 247 -0.09 -9.78 -2.32
N GLU A 248 0.21 -10.28 -1.12
CA GLU A 248 -0.54 -9.95 0.09
C GLU A 248 -0.13 -8.59 0.68
N ILE A 249 1.12 -8.16 0.45
CA ILE A 249 1.69 -6.91 0.98
C ILE A 249 1.96 -5.86 -0.11
N THR A 250 1.31 -6.02 -1.27
CA THR A 250 1.32 -5.06 -2.37
C THR A 250 -0.05 -4.37 -2.44
N VAL A 251 -0.06 -3.05 -2.29
CA VAL A 251 -1.27 -2.22 -2.14
C VAL A 251 -1.33 -1.12 -3.21
N ALA A 252 -2.51 -0.64 -3.54
CA ALA A 252 -2.79 0.37 -4.57
C ALA A 252 -2.47 1.81 -4.11
N GLY A 253 -2.30 2.04 -2.81
CA GLY A 253 -2.07 3.38 -2.26
C GLY A 253 -1.89 3.40 -0.75
N LEU A 254 -1.65 4.59 -0.19
CA LEU A 254 -1.45 4.78 1.26
C LEU A 254 -2.74 4.56 2.06
N ALA A 255 -3.91 4.84 1.47
CA ALA A 255 -5.19 4.53 2.10
C ALA A 255 -5.41 3.02 2.21
N GLU A 256 -5.09 2.26 1.15
CA GLU A 256 -5.14 0.80 1.23
C GLU A 256 -4.14 0.26 2.25
N ALA A 257 -2.91 0.79 2.33
CA ALA A 257 -1.94 0.38 3.35
C ALA A 257 -2.52 0.44 4.78
N SER A 258 -3.29 1.51 5.05
CA SER A 258 -4.00 1.67 6.31
C SER A 258 -5.13 0.65 6.48
N LEU A 259 -6.02 0.50 5.50
CA LEU A 259 -7.15 -0.44 5.58
C LEU A 259 -6.66 -1.90 5.70
N PHE A 260 -5.63 -2.26 4.93
CA PHE A 260 -4.92 -3.54 5.01
C PHE A 260 -4.42 -3.78 6.42
N THR A 261 -3.68 -2.83 6.99
CA THR A 261 -3.14 -2.96 8.35
C THR A 261 -4.28 -3.01 9.37
N SER A 262 -5.34 -2.22 9.17
CA SER A 262 -6.51 -2.23 10.05
C SER A 262 -7.13 -3.63 10.15
N GLN A 263 -7.39 -4.24 8.99
CA GLN A 263 -7.98 -5.57 8.88
C GLN A 263 -7.02 -6.68 9.35
N LYS A 264 -5.78 -6.69 8.84
CA LYS A 264 -4.80 -7.77 9.06
C LYS A 264 -4.03 -7.64 10.36
N PHE A 265 -3.95 -6.47 10.97
CA PHE A 265 -3.23 -6.28 12.23
C PHE A 265 -4.17 -6.27 13.43
N TYR A 266 -5.34 -5.62 13.35
CA TYR A 266 -6.23 -5.49 14.53
C TYR A 266 -7.47 -6.38 14.46
N LEU A 267 -8.23 -6.32 13.36
CA LEU A 267 -9.59 -6.86 13.34
C LEU A 267 -9.66 -8.37 13.22
N ASN A 268 -8.78 -8.99 12.45
CA ASN A 268 -8.75 -10.45 12.34
C ASN A 268 -8.37 -11.16 13.67
N GLN A 269 -8.06 -10.43 14.75
CA GLN A 269 -7.48 -10.97 15.98
C GLN A 269 -8.20 -10.51 17.26
N ASN A 270 -8.95 -9.41 17.21
CA ASN A 270 -9.74 -8.92 18.32
C ASN A 270 -11.21 -8.89 17.93
N SER A 271 -12.08 -9.54 18.70
CA SER A 271 -13.54 -9.48 18.53
C SER A 271 -14.11 -8.08 18.73
N HIS A 272 -13.36 -7.19 19.39
CA HIS A 272 -13.77 -5.81 19.67
C HIS A 272 -12.74 -4.81 19.11
N ILE A 273 -13.25 -3.83 18.36
CA ILE A 273 -12.48 -2.66 17.94
C ILE A 273 -12.23 -1.83 19.20
N ASN A 274 -10.99 -1.82 19.70
CA ASN A 274 -10.62 -0.87 20.74
C ASN A 274 -10.82 0.54 20.20
N LYS A 275 -11.66 1.34 20.88
CA LYS A 275 -11.81 2.77 20.60
C LYS A 275 -10.41 3.39 20.70
N ASN A 276 -10.00 4.15 19.66
CA ASN A 276 -8.71 4.84 19.50
C ASN A 276 -7.57 4.08 18.79
N LEU A 277 -7.84 2.96 18.09
CA LEU A 277 -6.85 2.39 17.19
C LEU A 277 -6.70 3.22 15.90
N TYR A 278 -5.46 3.44 15.49
CA TYR A 278 -5.15 4.08 14.22
C TYR A 278 -3.90 3.46 13.59
N THR A 279 -3.63 3.86 12.35
CA THR A 279 -2.36 3.60 11.70
C THR A 279 -1.81 4.88 11.11
N THR A 280 -0.51 5.11 11.31
CA THR A 280 0.22 6.19 10.64
C THR A 280 0.95 5.57 9.45
N VAL A 281 0.63 6.03 8.25
CA VAL A 281 1.26 5.58 7.00
C VAL A 281 2.15 6.70 6.48
N ILE A 282 3.42 6.37 6.22
CA ILE A 282 4.43 7.32 5.74
C ILE A 282 4.91 6.87 4.36
N SER A 283 4.93 7.80 3.41
CA SER A 283 5.59 7.59 2.12
C SER A 283 6.91 8.33 2.04
N PHE A 284 7.90 7.69 1.43
CA PHE A 284 9.16 8.30 1.03
C PHE A 284 9.29 8.26 -0.49
N GLY A 285 9.78 9.34 -1.09
CA GLY A 285 10.00 9.38 -2.53
C GLY A 285 10.74 10.63 -2.98
N ASP A 286 10.72 10.85 -4.29
CA ASP A 286 11.45 11.94 -4.92
C ASP A 286 10.74 13.29 -4.74
N THR A 287 11.53 14.33 -4.51
CA THR A 287 11.08 15.73 -4.53
C THR A 287 11.80 16.49 -5.62
N LYS A 288 11.20 17.59 -6.10
CA LYS A 288 11.76 18.37 -7.21
C LYS A 288 13.16 18.92 -6.92
N TRP A 289 13.48 19.18 -5.65
CA TRP A 289 14.74 19.80 -5.21
C TRP A 289 15.77 18.81 -4.66
N ASN A 290 15.41 17.54 -4.44
CA ASN A 290 16.35 16.52 -3.97
C ASN A 290 15.91 15.12 -4.44
N THR A 291 16.65 14.59 -5.43
CA THR A 291 16.48 13.23 -5.97
C THR A 291 17.43 12.23 -5.32
N GLN A 292 18.51 12.71 -4.68
CA GLN A 292 19.53 11.87 -4.03
C GLN A 292 19.06 11.33 -2.68
N GLN A 293 18.34 12.13 -1.89
CA GLN A 293 17.71 11.70 -0.65
C GLN A 293 16.19 11.65 -0.82
N LYS A 294 15.59 10.51 -0.48
CA LYS A 294 14.14 10.37 -0.51
C LYS A 294 13.55 11.15 0.65
N SER A 295 12.77 12.16 0.33
CA SER A 295 12.10 12.95 1.36
C SER A 295 10.83 12.24 1.82
N LYS A 296 10.41 12.56 3.04
CA LYS A 296 9.09 12.20 3.55
C LYS A 296 8.04 12.98 2.75
N THR A 297 7.37 12.33 1.81
CA THR A 297 6.47 12.99 0.84
C THR A 297 5.02 13.05 1.31
N SER A 298 4.61 12.17 2.21
CA SER A 298 3.28 12.16 2.82
C SER A 298 3.31 11.47 4.18
N ILE A 299 2.51 11.97 5.11
CA ILE A 299 2.15 11.29 6.36
C ILE A 299 0.64 11.37 6.46
N ARG A 300 -0.02 10.22 6.62
CA ARG A 300 -1.46 10.17 6.88
C ARG A 300 -1.74 9.29 8.08
N LYS A 301 -2.58 9.80 8.98
CA LYS A 301 -3.05 9.08 10.15
C LYS A 301 -4.51 8.71 9.93
N TYR A 302 -4.81 7.42 9.99
CA TYR A 302 -6.13 6.89 9.69
C TYR A 302 -6.69 6.21 10.94
N LYS A 303 -7.89 6.61 11.36
CA LYS A 303 -8.59 6.02 12.50
C LYS A 303 -9.36 4.77 12.05
N ILE A 304 -9.42 3.78 12.93
CA ILE A 304 -10.16 2.54 12.71
C ILE A 304 -11.45 2.64 13.51
N ASN A 305 -12.48 3.23 12.92
CA ASN A 305 -13.78 3.43 13.59
C ASN A 305 -14.99 3.25 12.68
N ASP A 306 -14.78 2.83 11.43
CA ASP A 306 -15.86 2.61 10.47
C ASP A 306 -15.94 1.12 10.09
N GLU A 307 -16.93 0.44 10.67
CA GLU A 307 -17.24 -0.96 10.37
C GLU A 307 -17.68 -1.14 8.92
N ARG A 308 -18.38 -0.17 8.33
CA ARG A 308 -18.82 -0.21 6.92
C ARG A 308 -17.62 -0.07 5.99
N ALA A 309 -16.73 0.88 6.23
CA ALA A 309 -15.50 1.01 5.43
C ALA A 309 -14.65 -0.26 5.51
N THR A 310 -14.55 -0.86 6.68
CA THR A 310 -13.86 -2.14 6.87
C THR A 310 -14.53 -3.26 6.09
N HIS A 311 -15.86 -3.37 6.18
CA HIS A 311 -16.63 -4.38 5.48
C HIS A 311 -16.48 -4.24 3.96
N ASN A 312 -16.67 -3.03 3.43
CA ASN A 312 -16.50 -2.73 2.01
C ASN A 312 -15.07 -2.98 1.55
N TYR A 313 -14.05 -2.63 2.35
CA TYR A 313 -12.66 -2.98 2.05
C TYR A 313 -12.46 -4.49 1.98
N SER A 314 -13.09 -5.27 2.87
CA SER A 314 -13.00 -6.73 2.85
C SER A 314 -13.56 -7.33 1.55
N ILE A 315 -14.58 -6.72 0.96
CA ILE A 315 -15.15 -7.10 -0.35
C ILE A 315 -14.20 -6.69 -1.47
N ILE A 316 -13.77 -5.41 -1.47
CA ILE A 316 -12.85 -4.85 -2.46
C ILE A 316 -11.57 -5.68 -2.55
N THR A 317 -10.93 -6.00 -1.43
CA THR A 317 -9.67 -6.75 -1.44
C THR A 317 -9.84 -8.22 -1.87
N LYS A 318 -11.03 -8.80 -1.65
CA LYS A 318 -11.36 -10.15 -2.13
C LYS A 318 -11.60 -10.20 -3.64
N ILE A 319 -12.11 -9.13 -4.24
CA ILE A 319 -12.47 -9.11 -5.67
C ILE A 319 -11.35 -8.47 -6.50
N LEU A 320 -10.89 -7.28 -6.11
CA LEU A 320 -9.81 -6.53 -6.73
C LEU A 320 -8.43 -6.98 -6.20
N LYS A 321 -8.07 -8.23 -6.52
CA LYS A 321 -6.81 -8.84 -6.09
C LYS A 321 -5.62 -8.39 -6.95
N PRO A 322 -4.44 -8.12 -6.34
CA PRO A 322 -3.19 -8.07 -7.08
C PRO A 322 -2.91 -9.38 -7.81
N ARG A 323 -2.28 -9.31 -8.98
CA ARG A 323 -1.93 -10.48 -9.81
C ARG A 323 -0.51 -10.35 -10.36
N TYR A 324 0.17 -11.47 -10.51
CA TYR A 324 1.42 -11.49 -11.28
C TYR A 324 1.11 -11.38 -12.77
N GLN A 325 1.81 -10.47 -13.45
CA GLN A 325 1.86 -10.38 -14.90
C GLN A 325 3.22 -10.83 -15.37
N ILE A 326 3.26 -11.73 -16.35
CA ILE A 326 4.50 -12.22 -16.95
C ILE A 326 4.68 -11.52 -18.30
N VAL A 327 5.76 -10.76 -18.41
CA VAL A 327 6.18 -10.13 -19.66
C VAL A 327 7.10 -11.11 -20.37
N LYS A 328 6.74 -11.44 -21.61
CA LYS A 328 7.55 -12.31 -22.47
C LYS A 328 8.85 -11.61 -22.82
N GLU A 329 9.87 -12.40 -23.12
CA GLU A 329 11.13 -11.88 -23.64
C GLU A 329 10.89 -11.14 -24.95
N GLU A 330 11.44 -9.93 -25.06
CA GLU A 330 11.46 -9.16 -26.29
C GLU A 330 12.83 -9.30 -26.94
N LYS A 331 12.84 -9.76 -28.19
CA LYS A 331 14.04 -9.85 -29.03
C LYS A 331 14.00 -8.75 -30.09
N ASP A 332 15.15 -8.19 -30.40
CA ASP A 332 15.28 -7.30 -31.55
C ASP A 332 15.14 -8.07 -32.88
N LYS A 333 15.08 -7.34 -34.00
CA LYS A 333 15.01 -7.93 -35.35
C LYS A 333 16.22 -8.81 -35.68
N LYS A 334 17.32 -8.72 -34.91
CA LYS A 334 18.57 -9.48 -35.07
C LYS A 334 18.65 -10.68 -34.10
N GLY A 335 17.60 -10.95 -33.33
CA GLY A 335 17.54 -12.07 -32.38
C GLY A 335 18.20 -11.82 -31.02
N LYS A 336 18.76 -10.63 -30.77
CA LYS A 336 19.36 -10.27 -29.48
C LYS A 336 18.26 -9.90 -28.48
N ILE A 337 18.40 -10.38 -27.23
CA ILE A 337 17.46 -10.09 -26.17
C ILE A 337 17.52 -8.59 -25.83
N LYS A 338 16.44 -7.87 -26.14
CA LYS A 338 16.26 -6.46 -25.78
C LYS A 338 15.76 -6.34 -24.34
N SER A 339 14.79 -7.17 -23.96
CA SER A 339 14.27 -7.23 -22.60
C SER A 339 14.06 -8.69 -22.18
N PRO A 340 14.69 -9.16 -21.08
CA PRO A 340 14.53 -10.53 -20.63
C PRO A 340 13.09 -10.76 -20.12
N LYS A 341 12.66 -12.02 -20.16
CA LYS A 341 11.41 -12.46 -19.53
C LYS A 341 11.44 -12.06 -18.05
N HIS A 342 10.44 -11.30 -17.63
CA HIS A 342 10.31 -10.84 -16.25
C HIS A 342 8.85 -10.87 -15.80
N SER A 343 8.61 -10.63 -14.51
CA SER A 343 7.26 -10.54 -13.98
C SER A 343 7.13 -9.39 -13.00
N TYR A 344 5.96 -8.76 -12.99
CA TYR A 344 5.59 -7.67 -12.10
C TYR A 344 4.22 -7.90 -11.49
N ILE A 345 3.89 -7.13 -10.46
CA ILE A 345 2.55 -7.16 -9.85
C ILE A 345 1.70 -6.04 -10.48
N SER A 346 0.56 -6.45 -11.03
CA SER A 346 -0.52 -5.56 -11.44
C SER A 346 -1.59 -5.54 -10.36
N ILE A 347 -2.14 -4.36 -10.08
CA ILE A 347 -3.28 -4.16 -9.17
C ILE A 347 -4.40 -3.50 -9.97
N PRO A 348 -5.67 -3.86 -9.74
CA PRO A 348 -6.80 -3.09 -10.25
C PRO A 348 -6.71 -1.60 -9.90
N ILE A 349 -6.82 -0.73 -10.90
CA ILE A 349 -6.65 0.72 -10.85
C ILE A 349 -7.77 1.37 -10.03
N SER A 350 -9.01 0.85 -10.11
CA SER A 350 -10.12 1.37 -9.32
C SER A 350 -9.91 1.22 -7.81
N LYS A 351 -9.09 0.24 -7.40
CA LYS A 351 -8.81 -0.06 -5.99
C LYS A 351 -8.20 1.13 -5.25
N GLU A 352 -7.31 1.89 -5.90
CA GLU A 352 -6.68 3.09 -5.33
C GLU A 352 -7.76 4.11 -4.92
N LEU A 353 -8.66 4.44 -5.86
CA LEU A 353 -9.76 5.39 -5.64
C LEU A 353 -10.71 4.91 -4.54
N PHE A 354 -11.11 3.64 -4.60
CA PHE A 354 -12.08 3.10 -3.66
C PHE A 354 -11.55 3.13 -2.22
N CYS A 355 -10.28 2.74 -2.02
CA CYS A 355 -9.66 2.78 -0.70
C CYS A 355 -9.50 4.22 -0.19
N ASP A 356 -9.11 5.17 -1.04
CA ASP A 356 -9.01 6.59 -0.68
C ASP A 356 -10.36 7.15 -0.22
N ASN A 357 -11.45 6.83 -0.92
CA ASN A 357 -12.79 7.27 -0.55
C ASN A 357 -13.28 6.65 0.76
N LEU A 358 -13.09 5.33 0.93
CA LEU A 358 -13.46 4.64 2.18
C LEU A 358 -12.75 5.23 3.39
N THR A 359 -11.45 5.51 3.30
CA THR A 359 -10.70 6.13 4.40
C THR A 359 -11.07 7.60 4.65
N SER A 360 -11.70 8.26 3.67
CA SER A 360 -12.16 9.65 3.75
C SER A 360 -13.63 9.77 4.17
N GLY A 361 -14.32 8.67 4.46
CA GLY A 361 -15.75 8.66 4.81
C GLY A 361 -16.66 9.08 3.64
N LYS A 362 -16.21 8.88 2.40
CA LYS A 362 -16.98 9.19 1.19
C LYS A 362 -17.51 7.88 0.56
N PRO A 363 -18.61 7.93 -0.22
CA PRO A 363 -19.02 6.79 -1.03
C PRO A 363 -17.84 6.30 -1.88
N PHE A 364 -17.62 4.98 -1.92
CA PHE A 364 -16.39 4.40 -2.46
C PHE A 364 -16.12 4.81 -3.92
N TYR A 365 -17.17 5.07 -4.70
CA TYR A 365 -17.10 5.42 -6.11
C TYR A 365 -16.96 6.93 -6.38
N THR A 366 -16.90 7.77 -5.35
CA THR A 366 -16.76 9.23 -5.53
C THR A 366 -15.57 9.55 -6.45
N ASP A 367 -15.73 10.50 -7.36
CA ASP A 367 -14.73 10.87 -8.38
C ASP A 367 -14.40 9.77 -9.41
N PHE A 368 -15.26 8.76 -9.58
CA PHE A 368 -15.04 7.69 -10.56
C PHE A 368 -14.79 8.20 -11.98
N TYR A 369 -15.39 9.34 -12.35
CA TYR A 369 -15.18 9.96 -13.65
C TYR A 369 -13.68 10.20 -13.97
N LYS A 370 -12.82 10.41 -12.97
CA LYS A 370 -11.37 10.61 -13.14
C LYS A 370 -10.62 9.36 -13.64
N LEU A 371 -11.23 8.18 -13.53
CA LEU A 371 -10.66 6.92 -14.03
C LEU A 371 -11.02 6.66 -15.50
N VAL A 372 -12.16 7.20 -15.95
CA VAL A 372 -12.61 7.02 -17.34
C VAL A 372 -12.14 8.14 -18.26
N VAL A 373 -11.58 9.24 -17.74
CA VAL A 373 -10.96 10.30 -18.54
C VAL A 373 -9.53 9.87 -18.91
N PRO A 374 -9.17 9.85 -20.21
CA PRO A 374 -7.83 9.47 -20.63
C PRO A 374 -6.79 10.50 -20.19
N ILE A 375 -5.59 10.01 -19.88
CA ILE A 375 -4.42 10.85 -19.56
C ILE A 375 -3.41 10.76 -20.71
N ARG A 376 -2.54 11.77 -20.84
CA ARG A 376 -1.40 11.68 -21.75
C ARG A 376 -0.27 10.92 -21.07
N ASP A 377 0.33 9.98 -21.77
CA ASP A 377 1.56 9.32 -21.35
C ASP A 377 2.79 10.21 -21.61
N LYS A 378 4.00 9.69 -21.34
CA LYS A 378 5.26 10.40 -21.60
C LYS A 378 5.46 10.73 -23.10
N SER A 379 4.85 9.97 -24.01
CA SER A 379 4.91 10.18 -25.47
C SER A 379 3.82 11.13 -25.99
N GLY A 380 2.89 11.55 -25.13
CA GLY A 380 1.75 12.38 -25.47
C GLY A 380 0.51 11.61 -25.97
N LYS A 381 0.57 10.27 -26.06
CA LYS A 381 -0.54 9.37 -26.43
C LYS A 381 -1.59 9.34 -25.31
N LEU A 382 -2.87 9.36 -25.67
CA LEU A 382 -3.97 9.21 -24.72
C LEU A 382 -4.10 7.75 -24.28
N ILE A 383 -4.09 7.53 -22.96
CA ILE A 383 -4.22 6.24 -22.30
C ILE A 383 -5.42 6.29 -21.36
N TYR A 384 -6.32 5.32 -21.47
CA TYR A 384 -7.43 5.16 -20.52
C TYR A 384 -6.96 4.43 -19.25
N ARG A 385 -7.38 4.92 -18.09
CA ARG A 385 -6.92 4.40 -16.80
C ARG A 385 -7.71 3.18 -16.33
N ILE A 386 -8.85 2.84 -16.91
CA ILE A 386 -9.63 1.67 -16.50
C ILE A 386 -9.93 0.84 -17.74
N LYS A 387 -9.28 -0.33 -17.83
CA LYS A 387 -9.37 -1.20 -19.02
C LYS A 387 -9.51 -2.69 -18.70
N PHE A 388 -9.42 -3.12 -17.44
CA PHE A 388 -9.20 -4.56 -17.14
C PHE A 388 -10.03 -5.10 -15.97
N GLU A 389 -11.10 -4.43 -15.58
CA GLU A 389 -11.79 -4.69 -14.31
C GLU A 389 -13.30 -4.86 -14.46
N GLN A 390 -13.83 -5.00 -15.68
CA GLN A 390 -15.29 -5.01 -15.90
C GLN A 390 -15.99 -6.11 -15.09
N LYS A 391 -15.44 -7.34 -15.13
CA LYS A 391 -15.98 -8.49 -14.40
C LYS A 391 -15.88 -8.27 -12.89
N GLU A 392 -14.73 -7.82 -12.42
CA GLU A 392 -14.46 -7.58 -11.01
C GLU A 392 -15.33 -6.43 -10.45
N LEU A 393 -15.52 -5.34 -11.20
CA LEU A 393 -16.39 -4.23 -10.82
C LEU A 393 -17.85 -4.65 -10.77
N ASN A 394 -18.29 -5.49 -11.72
CA ASN A 394 -19.64 -6.05 -11.71
C ASN A 394 -19.87 -6.87 -10.43
N GLU A 395 -18.98 -7.83 -10.14
CA GLU A 395 -19.06 -8.66 -8.93
C GLU A 395 -19.01 -7.81 -7.65
N MET A 396 -18.20 -6.76 -7.65
CA MET A 396 -18.08 -5.85 -6.51
C MET A 396 -19.38 -5.08 -6.27
N ILE A 397 -20.00 -4.51 -7.30
CA ILE A 397 -21.27 -3.78 -7.20
C ILE A 397 -22.40 -4.68 -6.68
N GLU A 398 -22.40 -5.97 -7.01
CA GLU A 398 -23.41 -6.89 -6.51
C GLU A 398 -23.32 -7.10 -5.00
N LYS A 399 -22.09 -7.13 -4.46
CA LYS A 399 -21.77 -7.53 -3.08
C LYS A 399 -21.56 -6.36 -2.12
N ILE A 400 -21.12 -5.20 -2.61
CA ILE A 400 -20.74 -4.05 -1.77
C ILE A 400 -21.96 -3.41 -1.10
N ASN A 401 -21.75 -2.86 0.10
CA ASN A 401 -22.77 -2.10 0.79
C ASN A 401 -22.74 -0.65 0.32
N PHE A 402 -23.83 -0.24 -0.32
CA PHE A 402 -24.08 1.13 -0.74
C PHE A 402 -24.55 1.99 0.44
N ASP A 403 -24.27 3.29 0.39
CA ASP A 403 -24.69 4.22 1.44
C ASP A 403 -26.18 4.54 1.31
N TYR A 404 -26.71 4.42 0.10
CA TYR A 404 -28.10 4.69 -0.23
C TYR A 404 -28.64 3.65 -1.21
N GLU A 405 -29.82 3.10 -0.92
CA GLU A 405 -30.42 2.02 -1.71
C GLU A 405 -30.65 2.42 -3.19
N GLY A 406 -30.98 3.69 -3.43
CA GLY A 406 -31.17 4.23 -4.78
C GLY A 406 -29.92 4.13 -5.65
N GLU A 407 -28.71 4.05 -5.08
CA GLU A 407 -27.46 3.89 -5.82
C GLU A 407 -27.41 2.55 -6.57
N LYS A 408 -27.83 1.47 -5.91
CA LYS A 408 -27.86 0.13 -6.52
C LYS A 408 -28.94 0.05 -7.60
N ILE A 409 -30.10 0.66 -7.36
CA ILE A 409 -31.20 0.73 -8.34
C ILE A 409 -30.75 1.53 -9.57
N PHE A 410 -30.08 2.67 -9.36
CA PHE A 410 -29.56 3.52 -10.43
C PHE A 410 -28.57 2.76 -11.33
N ILE A 411 -27.62 2.03 -10.74
CA ILE A 411 -26.68 1.21 -11.53
C ILE A 411 -27.41 0.16 -12.35
N LYS A 412 -28.37 -0.56 -11.76
CA LYS A 412 -29.15 -1.58 -12.48
C LYS A 412 -29.96 -0.97 -13.63
N ALA A 413 -30.59 0.18 -13.42
CA ALA A 413 -31.30 0.91 -14.48
C ALA A 413 -30.36 1.25 -15.65
N CYS A 414 -29.13 1.69 -15.35
CA CYS A 414 -28.11 1.96 -16.38
C CYS A 414 -27.64 0.68 -17.10
N HIS A 415 -27.48 -0.44 -16.39
CA HIS A 415 -27.17 -1.75 -17.00
C HIS A 415 -28.29 -2.22 -17.94
N THR A 416 -29.55 -2.10 -17.53
CA THR A 416 -30.72 -2.46 -18.34
C THR A 416 -30.82 -1.56 -19.58
N ALA A 417 -30.60 -0.26 -19.43
CA ALA A 417 -30.53 0.67 -20.56
C ALA A 417 -29.42 0.30 -21.56
N TRP A 418 -28.21 0.01 -21.07
CA TRP A 418 -27.08 -0.37 -21.91
C TRP A 418 -27.33 -1.69 -22.65
N LYS A 419 -27.90 -2.68 -21.97
CA LYS A 419 -28.32 -3.97 -22.57
C LYS A 419 -29.27 -3.76 -23.74
N HIS A 420 -30.31 -2.94 -23.56
CA HIS A 420 -31.25 -2.64 -24.64
C HIS A 420 -30.58 -1.91 -25.81
N ARG A 421 -29.66 -0.99 -25.51
CA ARG A 421 -28.88 -0.30 -26.54
C ARG A 421 -28.01 -1.26 -27.34
N LEU A 422 -27.29 -2.17 -26.69
CA LEU A 422 -26.47 -3.19 -27.36
C LEU A 422 -27.33 -4.09 -28.25
N GLY A 423 -28.51 -4.51 -27.79
CA GLY A 423 -29.46 -5.26 -28.61
C GLY A 423 -29.86 -4.51 -29.89
N LYS A 424 -30.17 -3.22 -29.78
CA LYS A 424 -30.49 -2.37 -30.94
C LYS A 424 -29.30 -2.22 -31.90
N LEU A 425 -28.09 -1.99 -31.38
CA LEU A 425 -26.87 -1.92 -32.20
C LEU A 425 -26.58 -3.23 -32.93
N GLY A 426 -26.87 -4.37 -32.29
CA GLY A 426 -26.76 -5.69 -32.91
C GLY A 426 -27.76 -5.87 -34.06
N SER A 427 -28.99 -5.39 -33.91
CA SER A 427 -29.98 -5.35 -35.00
C SER A 427 -29.55 -4.40 -36.13
N ASP A 428 -29.03 -3.22 -35.78
CA ASP A 428 -28.58 -2.23 -36.75
C ASP A 428 -27.37 -2.72 -37.56
N SER A 429 -26.41 -3.43 -36.94
CA SER A 429 -25.24 -3.99 -37.64
C SER A 429 -25.57 -5.02 -38.72
N LYS A 430 -26.81 -5.55 -38.72
CA LYS A 430 -27.30 -6.49 -39.75
C LYS A 430 -27.86 -5.77 -40.98
N LYS A 431 -28.07 -4.44 -40.91
CA LYS A 431 -28.58 -3.66 -42.03
C LYS A 431 -27.47 -3.39 -43.05
N PRO A 432 -27.79 -3.34 -44.36
CA PRO A 432 -26.82 -2.99 -45.39
C PRO A 432 -26.12 -1.66 -45.09
N GLY A 433 -24.78 -1.65 -45.13
CA GLY A 433 -23.97 -0.42 -44.94
C GLY A 433 -23.79 0.07 -43.49
N ALA A 434 -24.39 -0.57 -42.48
CA ALA A 434 -24.36 -0.07 -41.09
C ALA A 434 -23.03 -0.27 -40.34
N GLY A 435 -22.10 -1.05 -40.89
CA GLY A 435 -20.79 -1.32 -40.31
C GLY A 435 -20.77 -2.45 -39.25
N LEU A 436 -19.57 -2.81 -38.80
CA LEU A 436 -19.36 -3.90 -37.85
C LEU A 436 -19.93 -3.56 -36.46
N PHE A 437 -20.63 -4.52 -35.84
CA PHE A 437 -21.16 -4.40 -34.48
C PHE A 437 -20.14 -3.87 -33.47
N THR A 438 -18.90 -4.38 -33.51
CA THR A 438 -17.82 -3.95 -32.61
C THR A 438 -17.51 -2.46 -32.70
N LYS A 439 -17.45 -1.90 -33.93
CA LYS A 439 -17.21 -0.46 -34.15
C LYS A 439 -18.40 0.40 -33.70
N LEU A 440 -19.62 -0.10 -33.89
CA LEU A 440 -20.82 0.59 -33.43
C LEU A 440 -20.87 0.66 -31.90
N VAL A 441 -20.55 -0.44 -31.22
CA VAL A 441 -20.45 -0.50 -29.75
C VAL A 441 -19.38 0.46 -29.24
N GLU A 442 -18.18 0.41 -29.81
CA GLU A 442 -17.08 1.31 -29.43
C GLU A 442 -17.45 2.78 -29.56
N ARG A 443 -18.03 3.18 -30.70
CA ARG A 443 -18.48 4.55 -30.94
C ARG A 443 -19.54 5.00 -29.93
N ASP A 444 -20.54 4.16 -29.68
CA ASP A 444 -21.64 4.52 -28.77
C ASP A 444 -21.19 4.53 -27.30
N PHE A 445 -20.29 3.63 -26.92
CA PHE A 445 -19.66 3.60 -25.60
C PHE A 445 -18.85 4.88 -25.37
N GLU A 446 -17.97 5.24 -26.32
CA GLU A 446 -17.15 6.45 -26.22
C GLU A 446 -18.00 7.72 -26.21
N ARG A 447 -19.05 7.79 -27.03
CA ARG A 447 -20.00 8.91 -27.00
C ARG A 447 -20.61 9.07 -25.60
N LEU A 448 -21.15 7.99 -25.03
CA LEU A 448 -21.81 8.04 -23.72
C LEU A 448 -20.81 8.36 -22.59
N ARG A 449 -19.64 7.73 -22.61
CA ARG A 449 -18.54 8.00 -21.66
C ARG A 449 -18.13 9.47 -21.70
N VAL A 450 -17.93 10.03 -22.89
CA VAL A 450 -17.54 11.44 -23.05
C VAL A 450 -18.64 12.37 -22.57
N SER A 451 -19.91 12.15 -22.94
CA SER A 451 -21.02 13.00 -22.50
C SER A 451 -21.19 12.99 -20.97
N LEU A 452 -21.13 11.82 -20.34
CA LEU A 452 -21.22 11.68 -18.90
C LEU A 452 -20.01 12.32 -18.19
N SER A 453 -18.79 12.02 -18.63
CA SER A 453 -17.57 12.57 -18.00
C SER A 453 -17.43 14.09 -18.15
N LYS A 454 -17.97 14.67 -19.24
CA LYS A 454 -18.00 16.11 -19.48
C LYS A 454 -19.21 16.83 -18.87
N SER A 455 -20.14 16.12 -18.24
CA SER A 455 -21.24 16.76 -17.52
C SER A 455 -20.70 17.57 -16.33
N LYS A 456 -20.80 18.90 -16.43
CA LYS A 456 -20.23 19.87 -15.46
C LYS A 456 -21.26 20.47 -14.51
N ASN A 457 -22.54 20.32 -14.79
CA ASN A 457 -23.65 20.81 -14.00
C ASN A 457 -24.81 19.80 -14.01
N LEU A 458 -25.84 20.10 -13.24
CA LEU A 458 -27.01 19.26 -13.07
C LEU A 458 -27.77 19.07 -14.39
N GLU A 459 -27.96 20.13 -15.16
CA GLU A 459 -28.75 20.14 -16.40
C GLU A 459 -28.12 19.24 -17.46
N SER A 460 -26.81 19.38 -17.69
CA SER A 460 -26.08 18.55 -18.66
C SER A 460 -26.07 17.07 -18.26
N PHE A 461 -25.97 16.78 -16.96
CA PHE A 461 -26.07 15.41 -16.46
C PHE A 461 -27.47 14.84 -16.66
N ARG A 462 -28.53 15.57 -16.23
CA ARG A 462 -29.93 15.17 -16.42
C ARG A 462 -30.24 14.92 -17.89
N GLN A 463 -29.86 15.83 -18.78
CA GLN A 463 -30.05 15.67 -20.22
C GLN A 463 -29.37 14.40 -20.75
N THR A 464 -28.11 14.16 -20.34
CA THR A 464 -27.36 13.00 -20.81
C THR A 464 -27.98 11.69 -20.32
N ILE A 465 -28.34 11.61 -19.04
CA ILE A 465 -28.87 10.38 -18.45
C ILE A 465 -30.31 10.09 -18.91
N THR A 466 -31.15 11.11 -19.08
CA THR A 466 -32.52 10.92 -19.59
C THR A 466 -32.53 10.59 -21.07
N ASP A 467 -31.66 11.18 -21.90
CA ASP A 467 -31.48 10.76 -23.30
C ASP A 467 -30.98 9.30 -23.39
N PHE A 468 -30.10 8.90 -22.48
CA PHE A 468 -29.63 7.52 -22.42
C PHE A 468 -30.76 6.54 -22.06
N TRP A 469 -31.56 6.86 -21.05
CA TRP A 469 -32.70 6.03 -20.64
C TRP A 469 -33.84 6.04 -21.66
N SER A 470 -34.17 7.16 -22.28
CA SER A 470 -35.27 7.29 -23.25
C SER A 470 -35.03 6.51 -24.55
N ARG A 471 -33.75 6.31 -24.93
CA ARG A 471 -33.36 5.46 -26.06
C ARG A 471 -33.51 3.97 -25.78
N SER A 472 -33.76 3.61 -24.53
CA SER A 472 -34.01 2.25 -24.09
C SER A 472 -35.52 1.97 -24.08
N ARG A 473 -35.90 0.69 -24.08
CA ARG A 473 -37.32 0.31 -23.89
C ARG A 473 -37.69 0.46 -22.41
N SER A 474 -38.70 -0.27 -21.95
CA SER A 474 -39.06 -0.33 -20.53
C SER A 474 -37.84 -0.66 -19.65
N ILE A 475 -37.61 0.16 -18.61
CA ILE A 475 -36.60 -0.05 -17.56
C ILE A 475 -37.37 -0.28 -16.25
N PRO A 476 -37.65 -1.53 -15.85
CA PRO A 476 -38.43 -1.85 -14.65
C PRO A 476 -37.85 -1.22 -13.39
N GLU A 477 -36.53 -1.14 -13.28
CA GLU A 477 -35.85 -0.58 -12.11
C GLU A 477 -36.16 0.91 -11.91
N LEU A 478 -36.38 1.67 -13.00
CA LEU A 478 -36.82 3.06 -12.90
C LEU A 478 -38.30 3.14 -12.53
N ARG A 479 -39.15 2.27 -13.10
CA ARG A 479 -40.58 2.26 -12.77
C ARG A 479 -40.83 1.94 -11.30
N ASP A 480 -40.13 0.93 -10.78
CA ASP A 480 -40.37 0.41 -9.43
C ASP A 480 -39.57 1.18 -8.36
N GLY A 481 -38.52 1.92 -8.76
CA GLY A 481 -37.58 2.60 -7.86
C GLY A 481 -37.38 4.09 -8.12
N TRP A 482 -38.29 4.74 -8.87
CA TRP A 482 -38.12 6.12 -9.35
C TRP A 482 -37.82 7.13 -8.23
N GLU A 483 -38.60 7.10 -7.15
CA GLU A 483 -38.46 8.02 -6.01
C GLU A 483 -37.05 7.95 -5.42
N LYS A 484 -36.47 6.75 -5.34
CA LYS A 484 -35.11 6.55 -4.83
C LYS A 484 -34.05 7.00 -5.85
N VAL A 485 -34.32 6.83 -7.13
CA VAL A 485 -33.40 7.24 -8.20
C VAL A 485 -33.35 8.76 -8.37
N MET A 486 -34.48 9.45 -8.21
CA MET A 486 -34.60 10.90 -8.39
C MET A 486 -33.68 11.71 -7.48
N VAL A 487 -33.40 11.22 -6.27
CA VAL A 487 -32.44 11.83 -5.34
C VAL A 487 -31.05 11.99 -5.97
N LEU A 488 -30.62 11.07 -6.83
CA LEU A 488 -29.33 11.15 -7.54
C LEU A 488 -29.33 12.17 -8.70
N LEU A 489 -30.52 12.68 -9.05
CA LEU A 489 -30.71 13.73 -10.06
C LEU A 489 -30.95 15.09 -9.39
N GLU A 490 -30.70 15.28 -8.09
CA GLU A 490 -30.85 16.56 -7.40
C GLU A 490 -29.56 17.39 -7.39
N PRO A 491 -29.64 18.72 -7.16
CA PRO A 491 -28.47 19.61 -7.14
C PRO A 491 -27.32 19.15 -6.22
N GLU A 492 -27.65 18.50 -5.11
CA GLU A 492 -26.69 18.05 -4.09
C GLU A 492 -25.98 16.75 -4.51
N ASN A 493 -26.63 15.93 -5.33
CA ASN A 493 -26.23 14.54 -5.58
C ASN A 493 -25.88 14.21 -7.04
N TRP A 494 -26.08 15.13 -7.99
CA TRP A 494 -25.85 14.84 -9.42
C TRP A 494 -24.43 14.35 -9.73
N LYS A 495 -23.41 14.78 -8.97
CA LYS A 495 -22.04 14.28 -9.11
C LYS A 495 -21.94 12.79 -8.77
N ARG A 496 -22.66 12.33 -7.74
CA ARG A 496 -22.79 10.91 -7.39
C ARG A 496 -23.50 10.17 -8.50
N GLY A 497 -24.60 10.71 -9.02
CA GLY A 497 -25.31 10.14 -10.16
C GLY A 497 -24.41 9.96 -11.38
N ARG A 498 -23.61 10.97 -11.73
CA ARG A 498 -22.63 10.91 -12.83
C ARG A 498 -21.59 9.82 -12.62
N ASP A 499 -20.98 9.77 -11.44
CA ASP A 499 -19.94 8.80 -11.12
C ASP A 499 -20.52 7.36 -11.11
N LEU A 500 -21.75 7.17 -10.62
CA LEU A 500 -22.49 5.90 -10.68
C LEU A 500 -22.84 5.51 -12.13
N ALA A 501 -23.25 6.44 -12.97
CA ALA A 501 -23.55 6.16 -14.38
C ALA A 501 -22.30 5.67 -15.13
N LEU A 502 -21.15 6.31 -14.87
CA LEU A 502 -19.86 5.90 -15.43
C LEU A 502 -19.39 4.56 -14.87
N LEU A 503 -19.56 4.32 -13.56
CA LEU A 503 -19.30 3.02 -12.95
C LEU A 503 -20.18 1.93 -13.56
N ALA A 504 -21.47 2.20 -13.76
CA ALA A 504 -22.40 1.27 -14.38
C ALA A 504 -21.98 0.92 -15.80
N LEU A 505 -21.57 1.92 -16.59
CA LEU A 505 -21.12 1.72 -17.97
C LEU A 505 -19.93 0.77 -18.07
N VAL A 506 -18.93 0.90 -17.18
CA VAL A 506 -17.72 0.05 -17.20
C VAL A 506 -17.87 -1.28 -16.45
N SER A 507 -18.94 -1.45 -15.69
CA SER A 507 -19.21 -2.67 -14.90
C SER A 507 -20.36 -3.52 -15.46
N TYR A 508 -20.86 -3.19 -16.65
CA TYR A 508 -21.91 -3.95 -17.29
C TYR A 508 -21.45 -5.40 -17.56
N LYS A 509 -22.28 -6.39 -17.26
CA LYS A 509 -21.98 -7.80 -17.58
C LYS A 509 -22.55 -8.16 -18.96
N PRO A 510 -21.71 -8.54 -19.94
CA PRO A 510 -22.17 -8.93 -21.28
C PRO A 510 -23.17 -10.11 -21.23
N LYS A 511 -24.18 -10.10 -22.09
CA LYS A 511 -25.18 -11.19 -22.18
C LYS A 511 -24.67 -12.39 -22.99
N ASN A 512 -23.78 -12.17 -23.96
CA ASN A 512 -23.31 -13.17 -24.92
C ASN A 512 -21.87 -12.90 -25.36
N GLU A 513 -21.26 -13.89 -26.02
CA GLU A 513 -19.87 -13.82 -26.50
C GLU A 513 -19.62 -12.68 -27.50
N LYS A 514 -20.63 -12.29 -28.29
CA LYS A 514 -20.51 -11.18 -29.26
C LYS A 514 -20.37 -9.83 -28.54
N GLU A 515 -21.18 -9.60 -27.51
CA GLU A 515 -21.06 -8.44 -26.63
C GLU A 515 -19.73 -8.46 -25.88
N GLU A 516 -19.34 -9.62 -25.34
CA GLU A 516 -18.07 -9.78 -24.62
C GLU A 516 -16.87 -9.46 -25.52
N THR A 517 -16.86 -9.94 -26.75
CA THR A 517 -15.80 -9.65 -27.73
C THR A 517 -15.76 -8.17 -28.11
N ALA A 518 -16.93 -7.54 -28.27
CA ALA A 518 -17.02 -6.12 -28.59
C ALA A 518 -16.50 -5.24 -27.44
N LEU A 519 -16.81 -5.61 -26.19
CA LEU A 519 -16.39 -4.87 -25.00
C LEU A 519 -14.92 -5.13 -24.66
N LYS A 520 -14.41 -6.36 -24.85
CA LYS A 520 -12.97 -6.68 -24.70
C LYS A 520 -12.08 -5.89 -25.65
N LYS A 521 -12.55 -5.51 -26.85
CA LYS A 521 -11.76 -4.65 -27.75
C LYS A 521 -11.49 -3.26 -27.17
N LEU A 522 -12.28 -2.80 -26.20
CA LEU A 522 -12.03 -1.55 -25.48
C LEU A 522 -10.87 -1.68 -24.47
N GLU A 523 -10.44 -2.91 -24.15
CA GLU A 523 -9.48 -3.22 -23.08
C GLU A 523 -8.00 -3.22 -23.53
N PHE A 524 -7.69 -3.50 -24.81
CA PHE A 524 -6.31 -3.76 -25.27
C PHE A 524 -5.71 -2.62 -26.12
N ASP A 525 -4.90 -1.72 -25.53
CA ASP A 525 -3.99 -0.87 -26.34
C ASP A 525 -2.71 -0.29 -25.64
N ASP A 526 -2.14 -0.91 -24.60
CA ASP A 526 -1.05 -0.29 -23.79
C ASP A 526 0.23 -1.11 -23.53
N THR A 527 0.59 -2.11 -24.32
CA THR A 527 1.82 -2.91 -24.10
C THR A 527 3.16 -2.19 -24.33
N LYS A 528 3.20 -0.85 -24.43
CA LYS A 528 4.45 -0.09 -24.72
C LYS A 528 4.96 0.83 -23.60
N GLY A 529 4.32 0.90 -22.45
CA GLY A 529 4.59 1.97 -21.46
C GLY A 529 5.48 1.64 -20.24
N GLU A 530 5.81 0.37 -19.98
CA GLU A 530 6.44 -0.05 -18.71
C GLU A 530 7.96 -0.30 -18.79
N GLU A 531 8.68 0.32 -19.73
CA GLU A 531 10.11 0.04 -19.95
C GLU A 531 11.10 0.66 -18.93
N ASP A 532 10.65 1.41 -17.92
CA ASP A 532 11.56 2.01 -16.92
C ASP A 532 11.14 1.72 -15.46
N GLU A 533 11.51 0.55 -14.92
CA GLU A 533 11.70 0.32 -13.46
C GLU A 533 13.10 -0.24 -13.17
#